data_AF-A0A2D9PHC7-F1
#
_entry.id   AF-A0A2D9PHC7-F1
#
_cell.length_a   1.000
_cell.length_b   1.000
_cell.length_c   1.000
_cell.angle_alpha   90.00
_cell.angle_beta   90.00
_cell.angle_gamma   90.00
#
_symmetry.space_group_name_H-M   'P 1'
#
loop_
_entity.id
_entity.type
_entity.pdbx_description
1 polymer ?
#
loop_
_entity_poly.entity_id
_entity_poly.type
_entity_poly.pdbx_seq_one_letter_code
_entity_poly.pdbx_strand_id
1 'polypeptide(L)'
;ISDEIVRNTLGFSLIYLSVFVLTALVLSGLNLDFQSAIGASASAIGNIGPAFGAFGPTDNYALLHPLGKWLLTFCMLLGRLEIFTVMVLFTRIFWKQ
;
A
#
# COMPACT_ATOMS: atom_id res chain seq x y z
N ILE A 1 -25.61 -4.03 -14.59
CA ILE A 1 -24.16 -4.17 -14.28
C ILE A 1 -23.87 -5.66 -14.30
N SER A 2 -22.86 -6.15 -15.03
CA SER A 2 -22.55 -7.59 -15.08
C SER A 2 -21.99 -8.04 -13.72
N ASP A 3 -22.49 -9.16 -13.18
CA ASP A 3 -21.99 -9.79 -11.95
C ASP A 3 -20.48 -10.07 -11.97
N GLU A 4 -19.92 -10.27 -13.17
CA GLU A 4 -18.49 -10.47 -13.38
C GLU A 4 -17.67 -9.21 -13.01
N ILE A 5 -18.15 -8.03 -13.40
CA ILE A 5 -17.50 -6.75 -13.11
C ILE A 5 -17.56 -6.46 -11.61
N VAL A 6 -18.70 -6.75 -10.98
CA VAL A 6 -18.87 -6.58 -9.53
C VAL A 6 -17.89 -7.47 -8.77
N ARG A 7 -17.75 -8.75 -9.18
CA ARG A 7 -16.85 -9.71 -8.54
C ARG A 7 -15.38 -9.32 -8.69
N ASN A 8 -14.96 -8.88 -9.88
CA ASN A 8 -13.60 -8.37 -10.09
C ASN A 8 -13.30 -7.11 -9.28
N THR A 9 -14.26 -6.17 -9.21
CA THR A 9 -14.11 -4.91 -8.46
C THR A 9 -14.02 -5.16 -6.95
N LEU A 10 -14.82 -6.10 -6.44
CA LEU A 10 -14.77 -6.52 -5.03
C LEU A 10 -13.45 -7.23 -4.71
N GLY A 11 -12.98 -8.14 -5.58
CA GLY A 11 -11.67 -8.79 -5.42
C GLY A 11 -10.52 -7.78 -5.36
N PHE A 12 -10.56 -6.77 -6.23
CA PHE A 12 -9.62 -5.64 -6.20
C PHE A 12 -9.65 -4.89 -4.87
N SER A 13 -10.84 -4.52 -4.40
CA SER A 13 -11.01 -3.76 -3.16
C SER A 13 -10.50 -4.53 -1.94
N LEU A 14 -10.72 -5.85 -1.91
CA LEU A 14 -10.23 -6.71 -0.83
C LEU A 14 -8.71 -6.81 -0.81
N ILE A 15 -8.06 -6.98 -1.97
CA ILE A 15 -6.60 -7.02 -2.06
C ILE A 15 -5.99 -5.68 -1.68
N TYR A 16 -6.57 -4.57 -2.14
CA TYR A 16 -6.16 -3.22 -1.75
C TYR A 16 -6.17 -3.05 -0.22
N LEU A 17 -7.28 -3.40 0.42
CA LEU A 17 -7.41 -3.32 1.88
C LEU A 17 -6.44 -4.26 2.60
N SER A 18 -6.21 -5.46 2.05
CA SER A 18 -5.27 -6.42 2.64
C SER A 18 -3.83 -5.88 2.65
N VAL A 19 -3.37 -5.30 1.54
CA VAL A 19 -2.05 -4.67 1.44
C VAL A 19 -1.93 -3.48 2.41
N PHE A 20 -2.98 -2.68 2.52
CA PHE A 20 -3.05 -1.58 3.48
C PHE A 20 -2.88 -2.04 4.93
N VAL A 21 -3.65 -3.04 5.35
CA VAL A 21 -3.59 -3.57 6.72
C VAL A 21 -2.23 -4.22 7.00
N LEU A 22 -1.70 -5.02 6.06
CA LEU A 22 -0.38 -5.65 6.21
C LEU A 22 0.73 -4.62 6.36
N THR A 23 0.71 -3.56 5.56
CA THR A 23 1.70 -2.49 5.62
C THR A 23 1.64 -1.75 6.96
N ALA A 24 0.43 -1.46 7.45
CA ALA A 24 0.24 -0.79 8.74
C ALA A 24 0.73 -1.67 9.91
N LEU A 25 0.48 -2.98 9.86
CA LEU A 25 0.96 -3.93 10.88
C LEU A 25 2.49 -4.03 10.89
N VAL A 26 3.12 -4.14 9.72
CA VAL A 26 4.59 -4.21 9.62
C VAL A 26 5.23 -2.91 10.13
N LEU A 27 4.66 -1.75 9.78
CA LEU A 27 5.14 -0.47 10.29
C LEU A 27 4.95 -0.33 11.80
N SER A 28 3.83 -0.77 12.34
CA SER A 28 3.61 -0.78 13.79
C SER A 28 4.62 -1.69 14.52
N GLY A 29 4.99 -2.83 13.92
CA GLY A 29 6.05 -3.71 14.41
C GLY A 29 7.46 -3.10 14.37
N LEU A 30 7.67 -2.03 13.62
CA LEU A 30 8.94 -1.28 13.54
C LEU A 30 9.04 -0.15 14.59
N ASN A 31 8.31 -0.26 15.71
CA ASN A 31 8.20 0.75 16.77
C ASN A 31 7.61 2.09 16.30
N LEU A 32 6.76 2.08 15.28
CA LEU A 32 5.98 3.26 14.92
C LEU A 32 4.66 3.29 15.68
N ASP A 33 4.28 4.49 16.09
CA ASP A 33 2.98 4.73 16.67
C ASP A 33 1.87 4.28 15.71
N PHE A 34 0.83 3.64 16.24
CA PHE A 34 -0.24 3.05 15.43
C PHE A 34 -0.93 4.08 14.53
N GLN A 35 -1.10 5.31 15.02
CA GLN A 35 -1.67 6.40 14.23
C GLN A 35 -0.76 6.78 13.04
N SER A 36 0.55 6.80 13.27
CA SER A 36 1.55 7.10 12.24
C SER A 36 1.70 5.96 11.24
N ALA A 37 1.63 4.70 11.70
CA ALA A 37 1.72 3.51 10.85
C ALA A 37 0.53 3.40 9.87
N ILE A 38 -0.68 3.65 10.36
CA ILE A 38 -1.90 3.71 9.52
C ILE A 38 -1.80 4.88 8.53
N GLY A 39 -1.43 6.07 9.01
CA GLY A 39 -1.27 7.25 8.18
C GLY A 39 -0.26 7.05 7.06
N ALA A 40 0.92 6.51 7.38
CA ALA A 40 1.98 6.23 6.42
C ALA A 40 1.56 5.19 5.37
N SER A 41 0.86 4.13 5.80
CA SER A 41 0.34 3.10 4.88
C SER A 41 -0.72 3.65 3.94
N ALA A 42 -1.68 4.43 4.46
CA ALA A 42 -2.72 5.06 3.66
C ALA A 42 -2.12 6.05 2.64
N SER A 43 -1.15 6.84 3.10
CA SER A 43 -0.47 7.82 2.26
C SER A 43 0.38 7.17 1.17
N ALA A 44 1.09 6.08 1.47
CA ALA A 44 1.89 5.38 0.48
C ALA A 44 1.05 4.70 -0.60
N ILE A 45 -0.01 3.97 -0.22
CA ILE A 45 -0.86 3.29 -1.21
C ILE A 45 -1.65 4.33 -2.03
N GLY A 46 -2.15 5.38 -1.38
CA GLY A 46 -2.80 6.49 -2.05
C GLY A 46 -1.86 7.40 -2.84
N ASN A 47 -0.53 7.19 -2.74
CA ASN A 47 0.50 8.09 -3.28
C ASN A 47 0.25 9.57 -2.93
N ILE A 48 -0.20 9.83 -1.71
CA ILE A 48 -0.57 11.16 -1.22
C ILE A 48 0.70 11.91 -0.81
N GLY A 49 1.62 11.26 -0.08
CA GLY A 49 2.89 11.82 0.39
C GLY A 49 2.89 12.06 1.91
N PRO A 50 2.19 13.08 2.44
CA PRO A 50 2.09 13.33 3.87
C PRO A 50 1.16 12.31 4.54
N ALA A 51 1.45 12.00 5.80
CA ALA A 51 0.74 11.04 6.62
C ALA A 51 0.38 11.64 7.98
N PHE A 52 -0.56 11.01 8.69
CA PHE A 52 -0.92 11.43 10.04
C PHE A 52 0.20 11.14 11.04
N GLY A 53 0.29 11.94 12.11
CA GLY A 53 1.27 11.76 13.18
C GLY A 53 2.66 12.26 12.80
N ALA A 54 3.68 11.44 13.06
CA ALA A 54 5.10 11.80 12.92
C ALA A 54 5.60 11.94 11.47
N PHE A 55 4.72 11.78 10.47
CA PHE A 55 5.04 11.91 9.05
C PHE A 55 4.15 12.96 8.37
N GLY A 56 3.75 13.98 9.14
CA GLY A 56 2.97 15.12 8.67
C GLY A 56 3.75 16.04 7.71
N PRO A 57 3.11 17.10 7.19
CA PRO A 57 3.72 18.02 6.22
C PRO A 57 4.95 18.78 6.75
N THR A 58 5.14 18.81 8.07
CA THR A 58 6.29 19.43 8.73
C THR A 58 7.42 18.43 9.03
N ASP A 59 7.12 17.13 8.98
CA ASP A 59 8.03 16.05 9.35
C ASP A 59 8.50 15.23 8.13
N ASN A 60 9.55 14.43 8.32
CA ASN A 60 10.20 13.68 7.24
C ASN A 60 10.27 12.17 7.54
N TYR A 61 10.22 11.37 6.48
CA TYR A 61 10.47 9.91 6.53
C TYR A 61 11.94 9.55 6.82
N ALA A 62 12.82 10.52 7.08
CA ALA A 62 14.23 10.30 7.36
C ALA A 62 14.45 9.43 8.62
N LEU A 63 13.63 9.64 9.65
CA LEU A 63 13.63 8.91 10.92
C LEU A 63 13.04 7.49 10.82
N LEU A 64 12.50 7.12 9.65
CA LEU A 64 11.92 5.80 9.43
C LEU A 64 13.03 4.73 9.32
N HIS A 65 12.79 3.58 9.95
CA HIS A 65 13.67 2.41 9.85
C HIS A 65 13.91 2.05 8.37
N PRO A 66 15.14 1.63 7.95
CA PRO A 66 15.45 1.32 6.56
C PRO A 66 14.48 0.32 5.90
N LEU A 67 14.04 -0.70 6.67
CA LEU A 67 13.05 -1.68 6.22
C LEU A 67 11.68 -1.04 5.93
N GLY A 68 11.24 -0.10 6.77
CA GLY A 68 9.99 0.63 6.56
C GLY A 68 10.03 1.50 5.30
N LYS A 69 11.19 2.10 4.99
CA LYS A 69 11.37 2.89 3.75
C LYS A 69 11.19 2.02 2.51
N TRP A 70 11.86 0.86 2.46
CA TRP A 70 11.69 -0.09 1.35
C TRP A 70 10.24 -0.56 1.19
N LEU A 71 9.57 -0.86 2.30
CA LEU A 71 8.17 -1.25 2.29
C LEU A 71 7.27 -0.15 1.72
N LEU A 72 7.42 1.09 2.19
CA LEU A 72 6.64 2.24 1.70
C LEU A 72 6.92 2.53 0.23
N THR A 73 8.17 2.44 -0.22
CA THR A 73 8.51 2.61 -1.65
C THR A 73 7.83 1.55 -2.51
N PHE A 74 7.82 0.30 -2.06
CA PHE A 74 7.10 -0.76 -2.76
C PHE A 74 5.59 -0.50 -2.77
N CYS A 75 5.02 -0.07 -1.65
CA CYS A 75 3.61 0.31 -1.55
C CYS A 75 3.23 1.48 -2.47
N MET A 76 4.09 2.49 -2.61
CA MET A 76 3.89 3.62 -3.53
C MET A 76 3.89 3.16 -4.99
N LEU A 77 4.86 2.33 -5.37
CA LEU A 77 4.90 1.73 -6.70
C LEU A 77 3.64 0.92 -7.00
N LEU A 78 3.17 0.12 -6.03
CA LEU A 78 1.97 -0.71 -6.14
C LEU A 78 0.67 0.14 -6.16
N GLY A 79 0.67 1.28 -5.49
CA GLY A 79 -0.43 2.24 -5.58
C GLY A 79 -0.46 3.02 -6.90
N ARG A 80 0.72 3.25 -7.51
CA ARG A 80 0.86 4.09 -8.72
C ARG A 80 0.69 3.28 -9.99
N LEU A 81 1.20 2.05 -9.99
CA LEU A 81 0.86 1.00 -10.94
C LEU A 81 -0.44 0.39 -10.43
N GLU A 82 -1.61 0.94 -10.82
CA GLU A 82 -2.93 0.47 -10.37
C GLU A 82 -2.92 -1.05 -10.08
N ILE A 83 -3.38 -1.48 -8.89
CA ILE A 83 -3.21 -2.87 -8.38
C ILE A 83 -3.57 -3.96 -9.40
N PHE A 84 -4.46 -3.66 -10.36
CA PHE A 84 -4.75 -4.51 -11.52
C PHE A 84 -3.51 -4.91 -12.34
N THR A 85 -2.57 -4.01 -12.59
CA THR A 85 -1.33 -4.30 -13.33
C THR A 85 -0.41 -5.26 -12.56
N VAL A 86 -0.33 -5.12 -11.23
CA VAL A 86 0.45 -6.03 -10.38
C VAL A 86 -0.23 -7.40 -10.25
N MET A 87 -1.56 -7.42 -10.14
CA MET A 87 -2.34 -8.66 -10.11
C MET A 87 -2.25 -9.44 -11.44
N VAL A 88 -2.18 -8.73 -12.57
CA VAL A 88 -1.89 -9.30 -13.89
C VAL A 88 -0.46 -9.86 -13.94
N LEU A 89 0.51 -9.19 -13.34
CA LEU A 89 1.90 -9.64 -13.25
C LEU A 89 2.06 -10.94 -12.44
N PHE A 90 1.23 -11.19 -11.43
CA PHE A 90 1.22 -12.46 -10.68
C PHE A 90 0.38 -13.56 -11.35
N THR A 91 -0.36 -13.23 -12.41
CA THR A 91 -1.16 -14.20 -13.15
C THR A 91 -0.30 -14.90 -14.21
N ARG A 92 -0.28 -16.25 -14.18
CA ARG A 92 0.48 -17.11 -15.13
C ARG A 92 0.19 -16.83 -16.61
N ILE A 93 -0.92 -16.18 -16.93
CA ILE A 93 -1.34 -15.81 -18.29
C ILE A 93 -0.39 -14.77 -18.89
N PHE A 94 0.16 -13.86 -18.07
CA PHE A 94 1.10 -12.82 -18.53
C PHE A 94 2.50 -13.38 -18.87
N TRP A 95 2.97 -14.39 -18.13
CA TRP A 95 4.32 -14.97 -18.31
C TRP A 95 4.41 -16.06 -19.38
N LYS A 96 3.29 -16.37 -20.06
CA LYS A 96 3.21 -17.40 -21.10
C LYS A 96 3.09 -16.85 -22.52
N GLN A 97 3.08 -15.53 -22.69
CA GLN A 97 3.36 -14.85 -23.95
C GLN A 97 4.78 -14.33 -23.95
#